data_AF-A0A953X6T3-F1
#
_entry.id   AF-A0A953X6T3-F1
#
_cell.length_a   1.000
_cell.length_b   1.000
_cell.length_c   1.000
_cell.angle_alpha   90.00
_cell.angle_beta   90.00
_cell.angle_gamma   90.00
#
_symmetry.space_group_name_H-M   'P 1'
#
loop_
_entity.id
_entity.type
_entity.pdbx_description
1 polymer ?
#
loop_
_entity_poly.entity_id
_entity_poly.type
_entity_poly.pdbx_seq_one_letter_code
_entity_poly.pdbx_strand_id
1 'polypeptide(L)'
;MNEICILSAPRSGTSHMCLLWRSFRDHASFGEILHQKMAYGCDQYLADLNAAFGISAAGIADSALTKAMRNDPVLSIETLKAACGRAGQGGISYKIFPQHLEQSRLQAVLNRDGLVVVFVKRLLIDSYISSRKAQALNTWSKTDTTGHQVSLNFAEFEKWADSRRWWFRKAENFLTEAGRPFRTLYYEADISCDPAQHLAVARDVLGDMGLDIPLSETAPESDHKKQDTSQNYHSKVSNWSAFCHEARSRGKVERLWSYA
;
A
#
# COMPACT_ATOMS: atom_id res chain seq x y z
N MET A 1 11.49 -1.43 -19.05
CA MET A 1 10.53 -2.09 -18.14
C MET A 1 9.90 -1.01 -17.27
N ASN A 2 8.58 -1.02 -17.19
CA ASN A 2 7.81 -0.06 -16.41
C ASN A 2 7.95 -0.37 -14.91
N GLU A 3 8.02 0.67 -14.08
CA GLU A 3 8.16 0.53 -12.63
C GLU A 3 7.14 1.42 -11.92
N ILE A 4 6.28 0.81 -11.09
CA ILE A 4 5.27 1.54 -10.34
C ILE A 4 5.48 1.34 -8.84
N CYS A 5 5.78 2.42 -8.11
CA CYS A 5 5.79 2.42 -6.66
C CYS A 5 4.46 2.94 -6.11
N ILE A 6 3.80 2.10 -5.33
CA ILE A 6 2.57 2.44 -4.62
C ILE A 6 2.95 2.89 -3.20
N LEU A 7 2.82 4.19 -2.94
CA LEU A 7 3.01 4.76 -1.61
C LEU A 7 1.68 4.81 -0.88
N SER A 8 1.57 4.09 0.23
CA SER A 8 0.32 4.03 0.97
C SER A 8 0.55 3.75 2.46
N ALA A 9 -0.52 3.43 3.19
CA ALA A 9 -0.47 2.97 4.56
C ALA A 9 -1.31 1.70 4.71
N PRO A 10 -1.09 0.88 5.76
CA PRO A 10 -1.94 -0.28 6.02
C PRO A 10 -3.42 0.12 6.04
N ARG A 11 -4.28 -0.78 5.53
CA ARG A 11 -5.75 -0.64 5.54
C ARG A 11 -6.31 0.47 4.65
N SER A 12 -5.59 0.85 3.60
CA SER A 12 -6.01 1.80 2.57
C SER A 12 -6.66 1.17 1.33
N GLY A 13 -6.76 -0.17 1.28
CA GLY A 13 -7.35 -0.89 0.14
C GLY A 13 -6.35 -1.28 -0.96
N THR A 14 -5.05 -1.06 -0.78
CA THR A 14 -4.03 -1.42 -1.77
C THR A 14 -3.99 -2.91 -2.10
N SER A 15 -4.40 -3.81 -1.20
CA SER A 15 -4.49 -5.25 -1.53
C SER A 15 -5.56 -5.55 -2.59
N HIS A 16 -6.70 -4.84 -2.54
CA HIS A 16 -7.74 -4.96 -3.57
C HIS A 16 -7.24 -4.39 -4.90
N MET A 17 -6.61 -3.21 -4.85
CA MET A 17 -6.00 -2.57 -6.03
C MET A 17 -4.95 -3.48 -6.68
N CYS A 18 -4.00 -4.02 -5.92
CA CYS A 18 -2.99 -4.93 -6.47
C CYS A 18 -3.60 -6.20 -7.07
N LEU A 19 -4.70 -6.71 -6.53
CA LEU A 19 -5.40 -7.86 -7.12
C LEU A 19 -5.97 -7.52 -8.50
N LEU A 20 -6.58 -6.34 -8.63
CA LEU A 20 -7.10 -5.87 -9.92
C LEU A 20 -5.96 -5.53 -10.88
N TRP A 21 -4.83 -5.03 -10.39
CA TRP A 21 -3.69 -4.72 -11.25
C TRP A 21 -2.95 -5.96 -11.75
N ARG A 22 -3.23 -7.15 -11.21
CA ARG A 22 -2.82 -8.42 -11.84
C ARG A 22 -3.56 -8.69 -13.15
N SER A 23 -4.61 -7.94 -13.46
CA SER A 23 -5.23 -7.95 -14.79
C SER A 23 -4.33 -7.37 -15.86
N PHE A 24 -3.29 -6.60 -15.54
CA PHE A 24 -2.40 -6.08 -16.55
C PHE A 24 -1.49 -7.20 -17.08
N ARG A 25 -1.51 -7.40 -18.40
CA ARG A 25 -0.69 -8.40 -19.09
C ARG A 25 0.79 -8.03 -18.94
N ASP A 26 1.63 -9.04 -18.79
CA ASP A 26 3.08 -8.92 -18.64
C ASP A 26 3.52 -7.98 -17.49
N HIS A 27 2.71 -7.89 -16.43
CA HIS A 27 2.98 -7.03 -15.29
C HIS A 27 3.09 -7.83 -13.98
N ALA A 28 4.26 -7.80 -13.34
CA ALA A 28 4.46 -8.43 -12.05
C ALA A 28 4.03 -7.51 -10.90
N SER A 29 2.94 -7.86 -10.21
CA SER A 29 2.48 -7.11 -9.03
C SER A 29 2.92 -7.77 -7.73
N PHE A 30 3.83 -7.09 -7.03
CA PHE A 30 4.36 -7.49 -5.74
C PHE A 30 3.60 -6.87 -4.55
N GLY A 31 3.79 -7.45 -3.37
CA GLY A 31 3.29 -6.91 -2.12
C GLY A 31 4.20 -5.82 -1.54
N GLU A 32 4.31 -5.81 -0.22
CA GLU A 32 5.25 -5.00 0.52
C GLU A 32 6.68 -5.60 0.50
N ILE A 33 7.39 -5.51 -0.63
CA ILE A 33 8.72 -6.16 -0.83
C ILE A 33 9.80 -5.70 0.16
N LEU A 34 9.64 -4.51 0.76
CA LEU A 34 10.58 -3.90 1.72
C LEU A 34 10.06 -3.97 3.17
N HIS A 35 9.11 -4.86 3.46
CA HIS A 35 8.57 -5.03 4.80
C HIS A 35 9.59 -5.76 5.72
N GLN A 36 9.61 -5.40 7.00
CA GLN A 36 10.65 -5.83 7.94
C GLN A 36 10.64 -7.34 8.22
N LYS A 37 9.48 -7.98 8.11
CA LYS A 37 9.29 -9.40 8.43
C LYS A 37 9.26 -10.32 7.22
N MET A 38 9.00 -9.79 6.03
CA MET A 38 8.77 -10.61 4.84
C MET A 38 8.84 -9.78 3.56
N ALA A 39 9.49 -10.30 2.53
CA ALA A 39 9.52 -9.72 1.18
C ALA A 39 8.32 -10.24 0.35
N TYR A 40 7.15 -9.66 0.56
CA TYR A 40 5.89 -10.21 0.02
C TYR A 40 5.86 -10.29 -1.52
N GLY A 41 5.67 -11.50 -2.04
CA GLY A 41 5.57 -11.79 -3.48
C GLY A 41 6.90 -12.06 -4.16
N CYS A 42 8.00 -12.21 -3.40
CA CYS A 42 9.34 -12.42 -3.94
C CYS A 42 9.76 -13.90 -4.02
N ASP A 43 8.87 -14.85 -3.70
CA ASP A 43 9.20 -16.28 -3.52
C ASP A 43 9.94 -16.89 -4.71
N GLN A 44 9.40 -16.67 -5.91
CA GLN A 44 9.95 -17.17 -7.16
C GLN A 44 11.26 -16.48 -7.60
N TYR A 45 11.64 -15.38 -6.94
CA TYR A 45 12.85 -14.60 -7.24
C TYR A 45 13.90 -14.71 -6.12
N LEU A 46 13.71 -15.62 -5.17
CA LEU A 46 14.60 -15.79 -4.02
C LEU A 46 16.04 -16.11 -4.44
N ALA A 47 16.22 -16.91 -5.50
CA ALA A 47 17.54 -17.25 -6.03
C ALA A 47 18.27 -16.02 -6.57
N ASP A 48 17.58 -15.15 -7.32
CA ASP A 48 18.16 -13.92 -7.86
C ASP A 48 18.53 -12.95 -6.73
N LEU A 49 17.67 -12.82 -5.72
CA LEU A 49 17.93 -11.98 -4.55
C LEU A 49 19.11 -12.51 -3.73
N ASN A 50 19.17 -13.83 -3.48
CA ASN A 50 20.30 -14.47 -2.80
C ASN A 50 21.62 -14.20 -3.53
N ALA A 51 21.62 -14.35 -4.87
CA ALA A 51 22.79 -14.08 -5.69
C ALA A 51 23.21 -12.61 -5.64
N ALA A 52 22.26 -11.67 -5.78
CA ALA A 52 22.54 -10.24 -5.77
C ALA A 52 23.12 -9.73 -4.44
N PHE A 53 22.67 -10.30 -3.32
CA PHE A 53 23.12 -9.90 -1.98
C PHE A 53 24.25 -10.77 -1.42
N GLY A 54 24.64 -11.86 -2.10
CA GLY A 54 25.64 -12.81 -1.60
C GLY A 54 25.21 -13.50 -0.31
N ILE A 55 23.92 -13.83 -0.19
CA ILE A 55 23.33 -14.49 1.00
C ILE A 55 22.69 -15.83 0.63
N SER A 56 22.21 -16.57 1.63
CA SER A 56 21.51 -17.85 1.45
C SER A 56 20.25 -17.87 2.31
N ALA A 57 19.30 -17.00 1.99
CA ALA A 57 18.02 -16.95 2.69
C ALA A 57 17.18 -18.18 2.36
N ALA A 58 16.56 -18.78 3.39
CA ALA A 58 15.73 -19.97 3.26
C ALA A 58 14.32 -19.68 2.71
N GLY A 59 13.91 -18.41 2.72
CA GLY A 59 12.60 -17.98 2.24
C GLY A 59 12.41 -16.47 2.34
N ILE A 60 11.28 -15.98 1.88
CA ILE A 60 10.98 -14.53 1.85
C ILE A 60 10.84 -13.88 3.24
N ALA A 61 10.67 -14.68 4.29
CA ALA A 61 10.61 -14.22 5.68
C ALA A 61 11.97 -14.24 6.39
N ASP A 62 13.04 -14.66 5.71
CA ASP A 62 14.36 -14.72 6.29
C ASP A 62 14.88 -13.33 6.65
N SER A 63 15.31 -13.16 7.90
CA SER A 63 15.79 -11.87 8.42
C SER A 63 17.03 -11.34 7.69
N ALA A 64 17.88 -12.22 7.14
CA ALA A 64 19.02 -11.81 6.35
C ALA A 64 18.56 -11.14 5.05
N LEU A 65 17.56 -11.73 4.37
CA LEU A 65 16.98 -11.18 3.16
C LEU A 65 16.26 -9.85 3.44
N THR A 66 15.34 -9.81 4.40
CA THR A 66 14.55 -8.59 4.66
C THR A 66 15.43 -7.43 5.12
N LYS A 67 16.51 -7.71 5.86
CA LYS A 67 17.51 -6.71 6.23
C LYS A 67 18.33 -6.26 5.03
N ALA A 68 18.83 -7.18 4.21
CA ALA A 68 19.61 -6.85 3.01
C ALA A 68 18.79 -5.98 2.06
N MET A 69 17.54 -6.37 1.79
CA MET A 69 16.67 -5.64 0.88
C MET A 69 16.34 -4.22 1.37
N ARG A 70 16.10 -4.06 2.68
CA ARG A 70 15.84 -2.74 3.27
C ARG A 70 17.08 -1.88 3.39
N ASN A 71 18.26 -2.50 3.50
CA ASN A 71 19.53 -1.77 3.56
C ASN A 71 19.90 -1.17 2.20
N ASP A 72 19.65 -1.91 1.13
CA ASP A 72 19.80 -1.45 -0.26
C ASP A 72 18.52 -1.72 -1.08
N PRO A 73 17.51 -0.85 -0.93
CA PRO A 73 16.24 -1.03 -1.64
C PRO A 73 16.37 -0.80 -3.14
N VAL A 74 17.33 0.00 -3.58
CA VAL A 74 17.58 0.26 -5.00
C VAL A 74 18.07 -1.02 -5.67
N LEU A 75 19.08 -1.69 -5.10
CA LEU A 75 19.55 -3.00 -5.60
C LEU A 75 18.45 -4.06 -5.56
N SER A 76 17.63 -4.08 -4.51
CA SER A 76 16.50 -5.00 -4.39
C SER A 76 15.55 -4.88 -5.58
N ILE A 77 15.15 -3.65 -5.88
CA ILE A 77 14.18 -3.36 -6.93
C ILE A 77 14.80 -3.64 -8.30
N GLU A 78 16.06 -3.25 -8.55
CA GLU A 78 16.74 -3.59 -9.81
C GLU A 78 16.88 -5.09 -10.03
N THR A 79 17.18 -5.84 -8.96
CA THR A 79 17.27 -7.31 -9.03
C THR A 79 15.94 -7.92 -9.44
N LEU A 80 14.84 -7.47 -8.83
CA LEU A 80 13.49 -7.91 -9.18
C LEU A 80 13.12 -7.51 -10.61
N LYS A 81 13.41 -6.27 -11.03
CA LYS A 81 13.18 -5.81 -12.42
C LYS A 81 13.92 -6.68 -13.42
N ALA A 82 15.20 -6.95 -13.18
CA ALA A 82 16.00 -7.78 -14.06
C ALA A 82 15.46 -9.22 -14.14
N ALA A 83 15.06 -9.80 -13.00
CA ALA A 83 14.49 -11.14 -12.94
C ALA A 83 13.13 -11.23 -13.65
N CYS A 84 12.23 -10.27 -13.41
CA CYS A 84 10.97 -10.15 -14.12
C CYS A 84 11.17 -9.97 -15.64
N GLY A 85 12.18 -9.19 -16.05
CA GLY A 85 12.50 -8.98 -17.46
C GLY A 85 12.93 -10.27 -18.17
N ARG A 86 13.73 -11.11 -17.50
CA ARG A 86 14.07 -12.44 -18.00
C ARG A 86 12.85 -13.36 -18.11
N ALA A 87 11.86 -13.18 -17.25
CA ALA A 87 10.59 -13.89 -17.28
C ALA A 87 9.56 -13.29 -18.27
N GLY A 88 9.98 -12.36 -19.15
CA GLY A 88 9.12 -11.78 -20.18
C GLY A 88 8.15 -10.71 -19.69
N GLN A 89 8.27 -10.25 -18.44
CA GLN A 89 7.42 -9.17 -17.92
C GLN A 89 7.85 -7.83 -18.54
N GLY A 90 6.87 -6.98 -18.89
CA GLY A 90 7.04 -5.60 -19.33
C GLY A 90 7.06 -4.57 -18.20
N GLY A 91 6.54 -4.91 -17.01
CA GLY A 91 6.48 -4.01 -15.86
C GLY A 91 6.46 -4.69 -14.50
N ILE A 92 6.74 -3.90 -13.45
CA ILE A 92 6.57 -4.31 -12.05
C ILE A 92 5.81 -3.26 -11.24
N SER A 93 5.09 -3.69 -10.20
CA SER A 93 4.57 -2.79 -9.16
C SER A 93 4.82 -3.33 -7.76
N TYR A 94 5.04 -2.45 -6.78
CA TYR A 94 5.28 -2.82 -5.39
C TYR A 94 4.81 -1.73 -4.43
N LYS A 95 4.62 -2.09 -3.15
CA LYS A 95 4.10 -1.18 -2.12
C LYS A 95 5.16 -0.79 -1.10
N ILE A 96 5.17 0.48 -0.72
CA ILE A 96 5.95 0.97 0.44
C ILE A 96 4.99 1.68 1.41
N PHE A 97 5.02 1.24 2.66
CA PHE A 97 4.26 1.81 3.77
C PHE A 97 5.18 2.53 4.77
N PRO A 98 4.62 3.33 5.70
CA PRO A 98 5.38 3.86 6.82
C PRO A 98 6.24 2.79 7.49
N GLN A 99 7.46 3.15 7.88
CA GLN A 99 8.43 2.30 8.61
C GLN A 99 9.06 1.15 7.82
N HIS A 100 8.71 0.96 6.54
CA HIS A 100 9.44 0.00 5.69
C HIS A 100 10.87 0.49 5.45
N LEU A 101 11.02 1.77 5.12
CA LEU A 101 12.31 2.41 4.87
C LEU A 101 12.54 3.62 5.78
N GLU A 102 13.82 3.88 6.06
CA GLU A 102 14.28 5.17 6.57
C GLU A 102 14.18 6.25 5.47
N GLN A 103 14.14 7.51 5.88
CA GLN A 103 13.88 8.64 4.97
C GLN A 103 14.88 8.72 3.81
N SER A 104 16.19 8.60 4.08
CA SER A 104 17.22 8.65 3.04
C SER A 104 17.08 7.53 2.02
N ARG A 105 16.71 6.32 2.47
CA ARG A 105 16.49 5.16 1.61
C ARG A 105 15.21 5.28 0.80
N LEU A 106 14.15 5.82 1.40
CA LEU A 106 12.92 6.15 0.66
C LEU A 106 13.22 7.16 -0.45
N GLN A 107 13.93 8.24 -0.12
CA GLN A 107 14.30 9.26 -1.09
C GLN A 107 15.14 8.67 -2.23
N ALA A 108 16.09 7.77 -1.92
CA ALA A 108 16.87 7.07 -2.95
C ALA A 108 15.99 6.25 -3.90
N VAL A 109 14.96 5.56 -3.39
CA VAL A 109 13.98 4.86 -4.23
C VAL A 109 13.18 5.85 -5.07
N LEU A 110 12.63 6.90 -4.46
CA LEU A 110 11.76 7.86 -5.15
C LEU A 110 12.49 8.70 -6.21
N ASN A 111 13.81 8.82 -6.09
CA ASN A 111 14.65 9.53 -7.05
C ASN A 111 15.10 8.68 -8.26
N ARG A 112 14.65 7.42 -8.38
CA ARG A 112 15.00 6.54 -9.51
C ARG A 112 14.37 7.02 -10.81
N ASP A 113 15.12 6.91 -11.90
CA ASP A 113 14.64 7.28 -13.24
C ASP A 113 13.59 6.29 -13.77
N GLY A 114 12.60 6.83 -14.49
CA GLY A 114 11.49 6.05 -15.03
C GLY A 114 10.52 5.50 -13.98
N LEU A 115 10.66 5.86 -12.70
CA LEU A 115 9.73 5.45 -11.65
C LEU A 115 8.43 6.25 -11.73
N VAL A 116 7.32 5.53 -11.81
CA VAL A 116 5.95 6.05 -11.68
C VAL A 116 5.52 5.89 -10.22
N VAL A 117 5.11 6.99 -9.58
CA VAL A 117 4.64 6.98 -8.18
C VAL A 117 3.15 7.24 -8.08
N VAL A 118 2.45 6.33 -7.40
CA VAL A 118 1.03 6.45 -7.09
C VAL A 118 0.83 6.43 -5.59
N PHE A 119 0.27 7.52 -5.05
CA PHE A 119 -0.22 7.56 -3.69
C PHE A 119 -1.60 6.93 -3.60
N VAL A 120 -1.80 6.04 -2.63
CA VAL A 120 -3.13 5.52 -2.29
C VAL A 120 -3.49 5.97 -0.88
N LYS A 121 -4.51 6.82 -0.79
CA LYS A 121 -5.00 7.42 0.45
C LYS A 121 -6.37 6.90 0.79
N ARG A 122 -6.73 6.93 2.07
CA ARG A 122 -8.04 6.54 2.59
C ARG A 122 -8.39 7.46 3.75
N LEU A 123 -9.67 7.65 4.03
CA LEU A 123 -10.11 8.42 5.19
C LEU A 123 -9.46 7.87 6.47
N LEU A 124 -8.88 8.77 7.25
CA LEU A 124 -8.10 8.42 8.44
C LEU A 124 -8.92 7.60 9.43
N ILE A 125 -10.18 7.98 9.69
CA ILE A 125 -11.03 7.26 10.65
C ILE A 125 -11.35 5.83 10.21
N ASP A 126 -11.59 5.61 8.91
CA ASP A 126 -11.87 4.29 8.36
C ASP A 126 -10.64 3.38 8.41
N SER A 127 -9.49 3.90 7.99
CA SER A 127 -8.22 3.18 8.12
C SER A 127 -7.88 2.87 9.57
N TYR A 128 -8.16 3.79 10.49
CA TYR A 128 -7.89 3.60 11.92
C TYR A 128 -8.78 2.52 12.53
N ILE A 129 -10.10 2.57 12.32
CA ILE A 129 -11.03 1.55 12.78
C ILE A 129 -10.63 0.18 12.23
N SER A 130 -10.35 0.11 10.92
CA SER A 130 -9.93 -1.14 10.29
C SER A 130 -8.61 -1.68 10.89
N SER A 131 -7.67 -0.79 11.22
CA SER A 131 -6.41 -1.16 11.88
C SER A 131 -6.64 -1.69 13.29
N ARG A 132 -7.52 -1.04 14.06
CA ARG A 132 -7.87 -1.48 15.43
C ARG A 132 -8.57 -2.84 15.45
N LYS A 133 -9.47 -3.10 14.50
CA LYS A 133 -10.10 -4.42 14.35
C LYS A 133 -9.08 -5.50 14.01
N ALA A 134 -8.19 -5.23 13.04
CA ALA A 134 -7.15 -6.18 12.65
C ALA A 134 -6.19 -6.51 13.79
N GLN A 135 -5.83 -5.51 14.61
CA GLN A 135 -5.02 -5.70 15.82
C GLN A 135 -5.74 -6.52 16.88
N ALA A 136 -7.02 -6.21 17.16
CA ALA A 136 -7.81 -6.91 18.17
C ALA A 136 -8.03 -8.40 17.84
N LEU A 137 -8.17 -8.73 16.56
CA LEU A 137 -8.43 -10.09 16.08
C LEU A 137 -7.17 -10.83 15.61
N ASN A 138 -6.00 -10.17 15.64
CA ASN A 138 -4.75 -10.65 15.05
C ASN A 138 -4.90 -11.18 13.60
N THR A 139 -5.79 -10.58 12.81
CA THR A 139 -6.06 -10.96 11.42
C THR A 139 -6.05 -9.75 10.50
N TRP A 140 -5.31 -9.86 9.39
CA TRP A 140 -5.07 -8.75 8.47
C TRP A 140 -5.72 -8.97 7.10
N SER A 141 -6.29 -10.15 6.84
CA SER A 141 -6.99 -10.48 5.60
C SER A 141 -7.92 -11.68 5.80
N LYS A 142 -8.86 -11.91 4.86
CA LYS A 142 -9.69 -13.13 4.72
C LYS A 142 -10.58 -13.54 5.92
N THR A 143 -10.64 -12.74 6.98
CA THR A 143 -11.58 -12.93 8.09
C THR A 143 -12.68 -11.88 8.01
N ASP A 144 -13.94 -12.31 8.10
CA ASP A 144 -15.07 -11.41 8.32
C ASP A 144 -15.00 -10.87 9.76
N THR A 145 -15.01 -9.55 9.87
CA THR A 145 -14.94 -8.80 11.12
C THR A 145 -16.24 -8.05 11.41
N THR A 146 -17.29 -8.35 10.63
CA THR A 146 -18.65 -7.82 10.82
C THR A 146 -19.18 -8.27 12.19
N GLY A 147 -19.71 -7.33 12.97
CA GLY A 147 -20.18 -7.58 14.34
C GLY A 147 -19.13 -7.40 15.44
N HIS A 148 -17.83 -7.38 15.12
CA HIS A 148 -16.80 -7.04 16.09
C HIS A 148 -16.70 -5.52 16.25
N GLN A 149 -16.94 -5.02 17.46
CA GLN A 149 -16.72 -3.63 17.81
C GLN A 149 -15.34 -3.43 18.46
N VAL A 150 -14.76 -2.25 18.23
CA VAL A 150 -13.55 -1.79 18.93
C VAL A 150 -13.87 -0.56 19.77
N SER A 151 -13.14 -0.37 20.86
CA SER A 151 -13.13 0.91 21.58
C SER A 151 -12.00 1.77 21.03
N LEU A 152 -12.26 3.05 20.77
CA LEU A 152 -11.28 4.00 20.27
C LEU A 152 -10.89 5.00 21.34
N ASN A 153 -9.60 5.36 21.37
CA ASN A 153 -9.08 6.49 22.11
C ASN A 153 -8.72 7.62 21.14
N PHE A 154 -9.20 8.85 21.38
CA PHE A 154 -8.99 9.98 20.46
C PHE A 154 -7.55 10.49 20.47
N ALA A 155 -6.87 10.53 21.62
CA ALA A 155 -5.46 10.93 21.69
C ALA A 155 -4.56 9.94 20.93
N GLU A 156 -4.84 8.64 21.01
CA GLU A 156 -4.14 7.63 20.21
C GLU A 156 -4.44 7.76 18.72
N PHE A 157 -5.70 8.04 18.35
CA PHE A 157 -6.08 8.33 16.97
C PHE A 157 -5.29 9.52 16.44
N GLU A 158 -5.18 10.60 17.22
CA GLU A 158 -4.48 11.81 16.79
C GLU A 158 -3.01 11.55 16.52
N LYS A 159 -2.30 10.91 17.47
CA LYS A 159 -0.90 10.52 17.29
C LYS A 159 -0.71 9.60 16.08
N TRP A 160 -1.63 8.66 15.89
CA TRP A 160 -1.63 7.77 14.73
C TRP A 160 -1.83 8.56 13.43
N ALA A 161 -2.83 9.44 13.35
CA ALA A 161 -3.16 10.24 12.18
C ALA A 161 -2.01 11.17 11.78
N ASP A 162 -1.38 11.83 12.76
CA ASP A 162 -0.26 12.74 12.52
C ASP A 162 0.94 12.02 11.92
N SER A 163 1.24 10.81 12.40
CA SER A 163 2.31 10.00 11.82
C SER A 163 2.06 9.61 10.36
N ARG A 164 0.80 9.39 9.97
CA ARG A 164 0.43 9.06 8.58
C ARG A 164 0.52 10.29 7.70
N ARG A 165 -0.02 11.43 8.16
CA ARG A 165 0.12 12.70 7.44
C ARG A 165 1.57 13.09 7.22
N TRP A 166 2.38 12.96 8.26
CA TRP A 166 3.80 13.23 8.18
C TRP A 166 4.48 12.35 7.14
N TRP A 167 4.16 11.05 7.09
CA TRP A 167 4.69 10.12 6.10
C TRP A 167 4.35 10.54 4.66
N PHE A 168 3.07 10.76 4.36
CA PHE A 168 2.63 11.14 3.01
C PHE A 168 3.26 12.47 2.59
N ARG A 169 3.17 13.50 3.44
CA ARG A 169 3.78 14.80 3.17
C ARG A 169 5.28 14.70 2.91
N LYS A 170 6.00 13.86 3.66
CA LYS A 170 7.45 13.70 3.44
C LYS A 170 7.76 13.06 2.10
N ALA A 171 7.01 12.04 1.69
CA ALA A 171 7.21 11.42 0.39
C ALA A 171 6.80 12.35 -0.77
N GLU A 172 5.68 13.08 -0.64
CA GLU A 172 5.24 14.10 -1.60
C GLU A 172 6.29 15.21 -1.76
N ASN A 173 6.89 15.66 -0.65
CA ASN A 173 7.96 16.65 -0.69
C ASN A 173 9.19 16.13 -1.45
N PHE A 174 9.64 14.89 -1.21
CA PHE A 174 10.76 14.32 -1.95
C PHE A 174 10.54 14.33 -3.46
N LEU A 175 9.33 13.99 -3.91
CA LEU A 175 8.99 13.97 -5.33
C LEU A 175 8.87 15.39 -5.89
N THR A 176 8.22 16.29 -5.17
CA THR A 176 8.04 17.69 -5.59
C THR A 176 9.38 18.42 -5.70
N GLU A 177 10.26 18.27 -4.71
CA GLU A 177 11.61 18.84 -4.70
C GLU A 177 12.48 18.28 -5.84
N ALA A 178 12.27 17.02 -6.23
CA ALA A 178 12.93 16.38 -7.36
C ALA A 178 12.26 16.67 -8.73
N GLY A 179 11.17 17.45 -8.77
CA GLY A 179 10.41 17.71 -9.99
C GLY A 179 9.75 16.47 -10.59
N ARG A 180 9.52 15.43 -9.78
CA ARG A 180 8.94 14.15 -10.23
C ARG A 180 7.42 14.17 -10.09
N PRO A 181 6.65 13.89 -11.17
CA PRO A 181 5.21 13.82 -11.08
C PRO A 181 4.77 12.59 -10.29
N PHE A 182 3.61 12.70 -9.65
CA PHE A 182 2.93 11.59 -8.99
C PHE A 182 1.42 11.74 -9.13
N ARG A 183 0.70 10.64 -8.94
CA ARG A 183 -0.77 10.64 -8.91
C ARG A 183 -1.26 10.18 -7.55
N THR A 184 -2.43 10.67 -7.16
CA THR A 184 -3.08 10.28 -5.91
C THR A 184 -4.43 9.66 -6.22
N LEU A 185 -4.63 8.45 -5.71
CA LEU A 185 -5.90 7.74 -5.68
C LEU A 185 -6.44 7.76 -4.26
N TYR A 186 -7.74 7.98 -4.13
CA TYR A 186 -8.48 7.95 -2.88
C TYR A 186 -9.34 6.69 -2.84
N TYR A 187 -9.26 5.95 -1.73
CA TYR A 187 -9.94 4.66 -1.62
C TYR A 187 -11.44 4.78 -1.89
N GLU A 188 -12.07 5.79 -1.30
CA GLU A 188 -13.50 6.03 -1.35
C GLU A 188 -13.98 6.35 -2.77
N ALA A 189 -13.21 7.14 -3.53
CA ALA A 189 -13.58 7.60 -4.88
C ALA A 189 -13.11 6.65 -5.99
N ASP A 190 -11.90 6.11 -5.88
CA ASP A 190 -11.17 5.50 -6.99
C ASP A 190 -11.01 3.98 -6.86
N ILE A 191 -11.08 3.44 -5.64
CA ILE A 191 -10.76 2.02 -5.37
C ILE A 191 -11.97 1.22 -4.91
N SER A 192 -12.86 1.83 -4.13
CA SER A 192 -13.98 1.15 -3.48
C SER A 192 -15.22 0.98 -4.37
N CYS A 193 -15.10 1.41 -5.63
CA CYS A 193 -16.06 1.27 -6.72
C CYS A 193 -16.13 -0.18 -7.26
N ASP A 194 -16.95 -0.38 -8.29
CA ASP A 194 -17.01 -1.67 -8.96
C ASP A 194 -15.68 -2.00 -9.67
N PRO A 195 -15.33 -3.29 -9.86
CA PRO A 195 -14.07 -3.68 -10.47
C PRO A 195 -13.81 -3.10 -11.88
N ALA A 196 -14.85 -2.91 -12.69
CA ALA A 196 -14.69 -2.38 -14.05
C ALA A 196 -14.35 -0.88 -14.01
N GLN A 197 -15.03 -0.11 -13.15
CA GLN A 197 -14.71 1.29 -12.90
C GLN A 197 -13.29 1.43 -12.31
N HIS A 198 -12.90 0.59 -11.37
CA HIS A 198 -11.54 0.61 -10.82
C HIS A 198 -10.49 0.39 -11.92
N LEU A 199 -10.68 -0.63 -12.77
CA LEU A 199 -9.76 -0.90 -13.87
C LEU A 199 -9.68 0.26 -14.87
N ALA A 200 -10.80 0.94 -15.14
CA ALA A 200 -10.81 2.15 -15.97
C ALA A 200 -9.98 3.27 -15.33
N VAL A 201 -10.19 3.56 -14.04
CA VAL A 201 -9.40 4.55 -13.29
C VAL A 201 -7.91 4.19 -13.28
N ALA A 202 -7.58 2.92 -13.05
CA ALA A 202 -6.21 2.45 -13.07
C ALA A 202 -5.55 2.66 -14.45
N ARG A 203 -6.25 2.30 -15.53
CA ARG A 203 -5.76 2.52 -16.90
C ARG A 203 -5.54 4.00 -17.20
N ASP A 204 -6.47 4.86 -16.81
CA ASP A 204 -6.38 6.30 -17.06
C ASP A 204 -5.20 6.90 -16.29
N VAL A 205 -5.01 6.51 -15.02
CA VAL A 205 -3.86 6.95 -14.20
C VAL A 205 -2.53 6.48 -14.78
N LEU A 206 -2.45 5.22 -15.25
CA LEU A 206 -1.24 4.68 -15.85
C LEU A 206 -0.95 5.33 -17.21
N GLY A 207 -1.97 5.52 -18.05
CA GLY A 207 -1.86 6.18 -19.34
C GLY A 207 -1.40 7.64 -19.22
N ASP A 208 -1.96 8.39 -18.27
CA ASP A 208 -1.53 9.76 -17.96
C ASP A 208 -0.07 9.86 -17.48
N MET A 209 0.46 8.76 -16.94
CA MET A 209 1.86 8.64 -16.52
C MET A 209 2.76 8.05 -17.62
N GLY A 210 2.25 7.91 -18.84
CA GLY A 210 2.99 7.41 -20.00
C GLY A 210 3.15 5.88 -20.01
N LEU A 211 2.39 5.16 -19.19
CA LEU A 211 2.41 3.70 -19.15
C LEU A 211 1.22 3.14 -19.93
N ASP A 212 1.50 2.58 -21.10
CA ASP A 212 0.54 1.77 -21.84
C ASP A 212 0.72 0.29 -21.47
N ILE A 213 -0.12 -0.19 -20.55
CA ILE A 213 -0.08 -1.58 -20.10
C ILE A 213 -1.38 -2.27 -20.52
N PRO A 214 -1.33 -3.24 -21.44
CA PRO A 214 -2.53 -3.89 -21.94
C PRO A 214 -3.21 -4.71 -20.84
N LEU A 215 -4.54 -4.73 -20.84
CA LEU A 215 -5.31 -5.63 -20.00
C LEU A 215 -5.20 -7.07 -20.52
N SER A 216 -5.19 -8.02 -19.60
CA SER A 216 -5.40 -9.43 -19.87
C SER A 216 -6.83 -9.64 -20.37
N GLU A 217 -6.99 -10.57 -21.31
CA GLU A 217 -8.31 -11.01 -21.79
C GLU A 217 -9.07 -11.80 -20.72
N THR A 218 -8.36 -12.31 -19.72
CA THR A 218 -8.93 -13.01 -18.57
C THR A 218 -9.10 -12.05 -17.39
N ALA A 219 -10.35 -11.92 -16.92
CA ALA A 219 -10.61 -11.23 -15.66
C ALA A 219 -9.93 -12.00 -14.52
N PRO A 220 -9.26 -11.31 -13.58
CA PRO A 220 -8.63 -11.97 -12.45
C PRO A 220 -9.73 -12.55 -11.56
N GLU A 221 -9.52 -13.77 -11.07
CA GLU A 221 -10.37 -14.32 -10.03
C GLU A 221 -10.27 -13.44 -8.78
N SER A 222 -11.35 -12.74 -8.47
CA SER A 222 -11.43 -11.86 -7.31
C SER A 222 -12.02 -12.61 -6.12
N ASP A 223 -11.17 -13.30 -5.35
CA ASP A 223 -11.52 -13.82 -4.01
C ASP A 223 -11.52 -12.73 -2.93
N HIS A 224 -11.31 -11.46 -3.30
CA HIS A 224 -11.24 -10.36 -2.33
C HIS A 224 -12.64 -10.03 -1.78
N LYS A 225 -12.95 -10.54 -0.60
CA LYS A 225 -14.10 -10.10 0.20
C LYS A 225 -13.72 -8.96 1.14
N LYS A 226 -14.53 -7.89 1.18
CA LYS A 226 -14.40 -6.83 2.19
C LYS A 226 -14.57 -7.47 3.58
N GLN A 227 -13.64 -7.20 4.50
CA GLN A 227 -13.65 -7.78 5.85
C GLN A 227 -14.71 -7.18 6.78
N ASP A 228 -15.20 -5.99 6.46
CA ASP A 228 -16.27 -5.33 7.20
C ASP A 228 -17.17 -4.65 6.18
N THR A 229 -18.42 -5.06 6.13
CA THR A 229 -19.44 -4.54 5.21
C THR A 229 -20.35 -3.50 5.87
N SER A 230 -20.19 -3.26 7.18
CA SER A 230 -20.98 -2.28 7.89
C SER A 230 -20.74 -0.88 7.34
N GLN A 231 -21.80 -0.10 7.13
CA GLN A 231 -21.69 1.31 6.78
C GLN A 231 -21.75 2.22 8.03
N ASN A 232 -22.35 1.73 9.11
CA ASN A 232 -22.56 2.51 10.33
C ASN A 232 -21.35 2.41 11.28
N TYR A 233 -20.81 3.55 11.72
CA TYR A 233 -19.72 3.58 12.71
C TYR A 233 -20.11 3.04 14.08
N HIS A 234 -21.38 3.18 14.50
CA HIS A 234 -21.86 2.61 15.75
C HIS A 234 -21.83 1.08 15.76
N SER A 235 -21.94 0.41 14.61
CA SER A 235 -21.78 -1.05 14.55
C SER A 235 -20.31 -1.49 14.52
N LYS A 236 -19.37 -0.55 14.33
CA LYS A 236 -17.92 -0.81 14.30
C LYS A 236 -17.20 -0.40 15.58
N VAL A 237 -17.74 0.57 16.29
CA VAL A 237 -17.07 1.22 17.42
C VAL A 237 -18.02 1.29 18.61
N SER A 238 -17.66 0.63 19.71
CA SER A 238 -18.53 0.51 20.89
C SER A 238 -18.69 1.83 21.64
N ASN A 239 -17.70 2.72 21.57
CA ASN A 239 -17.70 4.03 22.24
C ASN A 239 -17.77 5.22 21.26
N TRP A 240 -18.40 5.05 20.09
CA TRP A 240 -18.38 6.04 19.01
C TRP A 240 -18.82 7.44 19.43
N SER A 241 -19.90 7.55 20.20
CA SER A 241 -20.41 8.84 20.68
C SER A 241 -19.41 9.56 21.58
N ALA A 242 -18.76 8.84 22.50
CA ALA A 242 -17.75 9.41 23.40
C ALA A 242 -16.50 9.84 22.63
N PHE A 243 -16.06 9.05 21.66
CA PHE A 243 -14.95 9.39 20.77
C PHE A 243 -15.22 10.65 19.96
N CYS A 244 -16.41 10.78 19.35
CA CYS A 244 -16.81 11.99 18.62
C CYS A 244 -16.96 13.21 19.53
N HIS A 245 -17.47 13.03 20.76
CA HIS A 245 -17.56 14.10 21.74
C HIS A 245 -16.18 14.64 22.11
N GLU A 246 -15.20 13.76 22.33
CA GLU A 246 -13.81 14.15 22.60
C GLU A 246 -13.16 14.86 21.40
N ALA A 247 -13.41 14.38 20.17
CA ALA A 247 -12.95 15.07 18.96
C ALA A 247 -13.51 16.50 18.87
N ARG A 248 -14.79 16.68 19.23
CA ARG A 248 -15.47 17.97 19.21
C ARG A 248 -14.99 18.90 20.32
N SER A 249 -14.81 18.41 21.54
CA SER A 249 -14.31 19.22 22.66
C SER A 249 -12.89 19.76 22.40
N ARG A 250 -12.11 19.05 21.57
CA ARG A 250 -10.78 19.46 21.12
C ARG A 250 -10.77 20.29 19.83
N GLY A 251 -11.94 20.57 19.23
CA GLY A 251 -12.04 21.32 17.97
C GLY A 251 -11.46 20.60 16.75
N LYS A 252 -11.47 19.26 16.73
CA LYS A 252 -10.76 18.42 15.75
C LYS A 252 -11.65 17.44 14.97
N VAL A 253 -12.96 17.67 14.92
CA VAL A 253 -13.92 16.76 14.24
C VAL A 253 -13.55 16.53 12.77
N GLU A 254 -13.15 17.58 12.05
CA GLU A 254 -12.77 17.48 10.63
C GLU A 254 -11.53 16.60 10.39
N ARG A 255 -10.69 16.39 11.42
CA ARG A 255 -9.53 15.50 11.31
C ARG A 255 -9.91 14.03 11.15
N LEU A 256 -11.13 13.66 11.56
CA LEU A 256 -11.64 12.29 11.39
C LEU A 256 -11.85 11.96 9.90
N TRP A 257 -12.41 12.93 9.16
CA TRP A 257 -12.90 12.78 7.79
C TRP A 257 -11.94 13.28 6.73
N SER A 258 -10.67 13.42 7.07
CA SER A 258 -9.64 13.84 6.13
C SER A 258 -8.73 12.69 5.76
N TYR A 259 -8.11 12.84 4.60
CA TYR A 259 -7.04 11.96 4.14
C TYR A 259 -5.73 12.25 4.88
N ALA A 260 -4.87 11.24 4.90
CA ALA A 260 -3.50 11.38 5.35
C ALA A 260 -2.68 12.27 4.40
#